data_AF-C6HVE2-F1
#
_entry.id   AF-C6HVE2-F1
#
_cell.length_a   1.000
_cell.length_b   1.000
_cell.length_c   1.000
_cell.angle_alpha   90.00
_cell.angle_beta   90.00
_cell.angle_gamma   90.00
#
_symmetry.space_group_name_H-M   'P 1'
#
loop_
_entity.id
_entity.type
_entity.pdbx_description
1 polymer ?
#
loop_
_entity_poly.entity_id
_entity_poly.type
_entity_poly.pdbx_seq_one_letter_code
_entity_poly.pdbx_strand_id
1 'polypeptide(L)'
;MNKACMKGILLAGVVLLFEPGNLLAHEMVSADMVSLSPGQVIAVMKSDFLVPNGFGWLPGPMFYLGHKEILGLSPQQIGKIRRIARRIMPATIRQGREIDSLKKKVVRLSDGRLPLKESEIRGILNQIGMKEAKANLEHILAHRACLDLLTPVQRKRLFSILSSHT
;
A
#
# COMPACT_ATOMS: atom_id res chain seq x y z
N MET A 1 53.82 -35.22 4.80
CA MET A 1 53.26 -35.31 6.17
C MET A 1 52.19 -34.23 6.29
N ASN A 2 50.92 -34.53 5.98
CA ASN A 2 49.86 -34.94 6.94
C ASN A 2 49.76 -33.95 8.12
N LYS A 3 48.64 -33.26 8.39
CA LYS A 3 47.23 -33.67 8.30
C LYS A 3 46.31 -32.49 7.98
N ALA A 4 45.31 -32.79 7.15
CA ALA A 4 44.05 -32.05 7.04
C ALA A 4 43.33 -32.02 8.41
N CYS A 5 42.67 -30.90 8.73
CA CYS A 5 41.66 -30.84 9.77
C CYS A 5 40.40 -30.22 9.15
N MET A 6 39.47 -31.10 8.76
CA MET A 6 38.08 -30.77 8.50
C MET A 6 37.42 -30.29 9.78
N LYS A 7 36.73 -29.15 9.72
CA LYS A 7 35.44 -28.98 10.40
C LYS A 7 34.51 -28.20 9.48
N GLY A 8 33.62 -28.94 8.81
CA GLY A 8 32.42 -28.36 8.23
C GLY A 8 31.41 -28.04 9.31
N ILE A 9 30.70 -26.92 9.15
CA ILE A 9 29.37 -26.66 9.73
C ILE A 9 28.66 -25.86 8.63
N LEU A 10 27.96 -26.58 7.76
CA LEU A 10 26.50 -26.68 7.71
C LEU A 10 25.80 -25.34 7.50
N LEU A 11 25.31 -25.20 6.25
CA LEU A 11 24.25 -24.31 5.82
C LEU A 11 23.13 -24.21 6.87
N ALA A 12 22.98 -23.04 7.49
CA ALA A 12 21.69 -22.58 7.99
C ALA A 12 21.11 -21.64 6.94
N GLY A 13 20.66 -22.22 5.83
CA GLY A 13 19.72 -21.54 4.94
C GLY A 13 18.49 -21.23 5.78
N VAL A 14 18.25 -19.95 6.03
CA VAL A 14 16.98 -19.48 6.57
C VAL A 14 15.95 -19.75 5.47
N VAL A 15 15.35 -20.93 5.51
CA VAL A 15 14.08 -21.20 4.85
C VAL A 15 13.09 -20.36 5.63
N LEU A 16 12.87 -19.12 5.17
CA LEU A 16 11.67 -18.38 5.47
C LEU A 16 10.53 -19.22 4.89
N LEU A 17 9.95 -20.07 5.75
CA LEU A 17 8.65 -20.65 5.54
C LEU A 17 7.68 -19.49 5.44
N PHE A 18 7.42 -19.05 4.21
CA PHE A 18 6.29 -18.19 3.91
C PHE A 18 5.05 -19.02 4.20
N GLU A 19 4.38 -18.73 5.32
CA GLU A 19 3.01 -19.18 5.52
C GLU A 19 2.15 -18.65 4.36
N PRO A 20 1.47 -19.53 3.60
CA PRO A 20 0.58 -19.11 2.54
C PRO A 20 -0.75 -18.70 3.16
N GLY A 21 -0.86 -17.45 3.62
CA GLY A 21 -2.13 -16.97 4.15
C GLY A 21 -2.02 -15.66 4.91
N ASN A 22 -2.01 -14.55 4.17
CA ASN A 22 -2.50 -13.20 4.55
C ASN A 22 -1.77 -12.08 3.78
N LEU A 23 -1.54 -12.26 2.48
CA LEU A 23 -1.18 -11.11 1.65
C LEU A 23 -2.44 -10.28 1.41
N LEU A 24 -2.56 -9.15 2.12
CA LEU A 24 -3.60 -8.15 1.86
C LEU A 24 -3.54 -7.73 0.38
N ALA A 25 -4.68 -7.37 -0.22
CA ALA A 25 -4.81 -6.99 -1.63
C ALA A 25 -3.81 -5.90 -2.11
N HIS A 26 -3.21 -5.16 -1.17
CA HIS A 26 -2.20 -4.14 -1.39
C HIS A 26 -0.76 -4.67 -1.58
N GLU A 27 -0.52 -5.97 -1.37
CA GLU A 27 0.84 -6.54 -1.38
C GLU A 27 1.23 -7.21 -2.71
N MET A 28 0.27 -7.39 -3.62
CA MET A 28 0.49 -8.03 -4.92
C MET A 28 0.72 -7.00 -6.02
N VAL A 29 1.97 -6.76 -6.40
CA VAL A 29 2.34 -5.88 -7.52
C VAL A 29 2.80 -6.69 -8.72
N SER A 30 2.24 -6.41 -9.90
CA SER A 30 2.60 -7.08 -11.16
C SER A 30 4.01 -6.68 -11.63
N ALA A 31 4.73 -7.63 -12.23
CA ALA A 31 6.11 -7.48 -12.69
C ALA A 31 6.31 -6.40 -13.79
N ASP A 32 5.23 -5.99 -14.48
CA ASP A 32 5.25 -4.93 -15.48
C ASP A 32 5.23 -3.50 -14.89
N MET A 33 5.17 -3.37 -13.56
CA MET A 33 5.07 -2.10 -12.84
C MET A 33 6.23 -1.87 -11.86
N VAL A 34 7.32 -2.64 -11.98
CA VAL A 34 8.53 -2.56 -11.14
C VAL A 34 9.19 -1.18 -11.18
N SER A 35 9.01 -0.41 -12.26
CA SER A 35 9.50 0.98 -12.37
C SER A 35 8.77 1.99 -11.47
N LEU A 36 7.70 1.59 -10.78
CA LEU A 36 6.94 2.41 -9.83
C LEU A 36 7.23 2.08 -8.35
N SER A 37 8.46 1.60 -8.08
CA SER A 37 9.04 1.22 -6.76
C SER A 37 8.03 0.82 -5.67
N PRO A 38 7.47 -0.40 -5.76
CA PRO A 38 6.48 -0.94 -4.81
C PRO A 38 6.88 -0.83 -3.34
N GLY A 39 8.16 -1.01 -3.02
CA GLY A 39 8.66 -0.95 -1.64
C GLY A 39 8.47 0.40 -0.96
N GLN A 40 8.52 1.52 -1.71
CA GLN A 40 8.33 2.86 -1.14
C GLN A 40 6.85 3.20 -0.99
N VAL A 41 6.01 2.75 -1.92
CA VAL A 41 4.56 2.97 -1.88
C VAL A 41 3.90 2.11 -0.81
N ILE A 42 4.27 0.81 -0.74
CA ILE A 42 3.74 -0.13 0.25
C ILE A 42 4.20 0.26 1.66
N ALA A 43 5.46 0.68 1.85
CA ALA A 43 5.94 1.15 3.14
C ALA A 43 5.12 2.37 3.62
N VAL A 44 4.94 3.39 2.77
CA VAL A 44 4.15 4.60 3.11
C VAL A 44 2.66 4.27 3.31
N MET A 45 2.10 3.35 2.53
CA MET A 45 0.69 2.95 2.68
C MET A 45 0.45 2.09 3.93
N LYS A 46 1.42 1.27 4.34
CA LYS A 46 1.34 0.44 5.56
C LYS A 46 1.72 1.19 6.83
N SER A 47 2.61 2.18 6.76
CA SER A 47 3.06 2.95 7.93
C SER A 47 2.27 4.23 8.17
N ASP A 48 1.73 4.87 7.13
CA ASP A 48 1.29 6.27 7.23
C ASP A 48 -0.11 6.59 6.72
N PHE A 49 -0.74 5.71 5.94
CA PHE A 49 -2.17 5.80 5.78
C PHE A 49 -2.81 5.07 6.94
N LEU A 50 -3.49 5.81 7.81
CA LEU A 50 -4.68 5.28 8.49
C LEU A 50 -5.69 4.93 7.40
N VAL A 51 -5.44 3.84 6.66
CA VAL A 51 -6.45 3.11 5.91
C VAL A 51 -7.42 2.68 7.00
N PRO A 52 -8.60 3.31 7.14
CA PRO A 52 -9.49 2.99 8.25
C PRO A 52 -9.73 1.48 8.25
N ASN A 53 -9.72 0.85 9.43
CA ASN A 53 -10.02 -0.58 9.55
C ASN A 53 -11.29 -0.89 8.73
N GLY A 54 -11.16 -1.75 7.71
CA GLY A 54 -12.22 -2.03 6.73
C GLY A 54 -11.90 -1.64 5.29
N PHE A 55 -10.94 -0.76 5.04
CA PHE A 55 -10.57 -0.35 3.66
C PHE A 55 -9.63 -1.34 2.98
N GLY A 56 -8.93 -2.20 3.72
CA GLY A 56 -8.11 -3.28 3.16
C GLY A 56 -8.88 -4.28 2.30
N TRP A 57 -10.22 -4.29 2.42
CA TRP A 57 -11.14 -5.11 1.62
C TRP A 57 -11.50 -4.48 0.28
N LEU A 58 -11.17 -3.20 0.05
CA LEU A 58 -11.43 -2.54 -1.22
C LEU A 58 -10.26 -2.77 -2.17
N PRO A 59 -10.42 -3.55 -3.25
CA PRO A 59 -9.33 -3.79 -4.19
C PRO A 59 -8.93 -2.46 -4.85
N GLY A 60 -7.64 -2.15 -4.78
CA GLY A 60 -7.07 -0.98 -5.45
C GLY A 60 -6.61 -1.27 -6.88
N PRO A 61 -6.21 -0.24 -7.66
CA PRO A 61 -5.80 -0.39 -9.06
C PRO A 61 -4.75 -1.50 -9.28
N MET A 62 -3.82 -1.68 -8.34
CA MET A 62 -2.79 -2.71 -8.42
C MET A 62 -3.37 -4.13 -8.30
N PHE A 63 -4.39 -4.33 -7.47
CA PHE A 63 -5.08 -5.61 -7.35
C PHE A 63 -5.73 -6.02 -8.68
N TYR A 64 -6.45 -5.11 -9.34
CA TYR A 64 -7.09 -5.39 -10.63
C TYR A 64 -6.05 -5.71 -11.72
N LEU A 65 -4.91 -5.02 -11.72
CA LEU A 65 -3.83 -5.28 -12.69
C LEU A 65 -3.13 -6.62 -12.41
N GLY A 66 -2.94 -6.97 -11.13
CA GLY A 66 -2.39 -8.26 -10.72
C GLY A 66 -3.29 -9.45 -11.06
N HIS A 67 -4.62 -9.25 -11.04
CA HIS A 67 -5.62 -10.28 -11.34
C HIS A 67 -6.27 -10.12 -12.72
N LYS A 68 -5.64 -9.36 -13.63
CA LYS A 68 -6.25 -8.97 -14.92
C LYS A 68 -6.74 -10.16 -15.77
N GLU A 69 -6.00 -11.27 -15.76
CA GLU A 69 -6.36 -12.48 -16.52
C GLU A 69 -7.53 -13.21 -15.88
N ILE A 70 -7.51 -13.38 -14.55
CA ILE A 70 -8.58 -14.05 -13.78
C ILE A 70 -9.88 -13.25 -13.87
N LEU A 71 -9.78 -11.93 -13.78
CA LEU A 71 -10.91 -11.02 -13.97
C LEU A 71 -11.38 -10.97 -15.43
N GLY A 72 -10.55 -11.38 -16.39
CA GLY A 72 -10.84 -11.29 -17.82
C GLY A 72 -10.98 -9.85 -18.28
N LEU A 73 -10.05 -8.98 -17.86
CA LEU A 73 -10.06 -7.56 -18.21
C LEU A 73 -9.68 -7.36 -19.69
N SER A 74 -10.45 -6.52 -20.39
CA SER A 74 -10.11 -6.15 -21.76
C SER A 74 -8.89 -5.21 -21.80
N PRO A 75 -8.16 -5.13 -22.93
CA PRO A 75 -7.07 -4.16 -23.09
C PRO A 75 -7.49 -2.71 -22.80
N GLN A 76 -8.74 -2.36 -23.13
CA GLN A 76 -9.29 -1.03 -22.85
C GLN A 76 -9.49 -0.80 -21.35
N GLN A 77 -9.99 -1.79 -20.61
CA GLN A 77 -10.13 -1.72 -19.15
C GLN A 77 -8.77 -1.62 -18.46
N ILE A 78 -7.80 -2.45 -18.87
CA ILE A 78 -6.42 -2.40 -18.38
C ILE A 78 -5.80 -1.01 -18.59
N GLY A 79 -5.98 -0.43 -19.78
CA GLY A 79 -5.51 0.92 -20.09
C GLY A 79 -6.14 1.99 -19.18
N LYS A 80 -7.45 1.90 -18.92
CA LYS A 80 -8.15 2.81 -17.99
C LYS A 80 -7.65 2.67 -16.55
N ILE A 81 -7.48 1.44 -16.06
CA ILE A 81 -6.96 1.18 -14.71
C ILE A 81 -5.53 1.70 -14.54
N ARG A 82 -4.66 1.48 -15.54
CA ARG A 82 -3.29 2.05 -15.53
C ARG A 82 -3.30 3.58 -15.46
N ARG A 83 -4.23 4.25 -16.15
CA ARG A 83 -4.37 5.71 -16.05
C ARG A 83 -4.80 6.15 -14.65
N ILE A 84 -5.71 5.42 -14.01
CA ILE A 84 -6.09 5.67 -12.62
C ILE A 84 -4.85 5.54 -11.72
N ALA A 85 -4.11 4.43 -11.81
CA ALA A 85 -2.90 4.20 -11.02
C ALA A 85 -1.85 5.32 -11.20
N ARG A 86 -1.53 5.70 -12.45
CA ARG A 86 -0.57 6.77 -12.75
C ARG A 86 -0.99 8.13 -12.19
N ARG A 87 -2.29 8.39 -12.10
CA ARG A 87 -2.81 9.64 -11.51
C ARG A 87 -2.68 9.61 -9.99
N ILE A 88 -3.08 8.52 -9.33
CA ILE A 88 -3.18 8.49 -7.88
C ILE A 88 -1.85 8.25 -7.17
N MET A 89 -0.96 7.45 -7.73
CA MET A 89 0.27 7.03 -7.05
C MET A 89 1.18 8.22 -6.73
N PRO A 90 1.48 9.15 -7.67
CA PRO A 90 2.32 10.31 -7.35
C PRO A 90 1.68 11.23 -6.31
N ALA A 91 0.35 11.40 -6.35
CA ALA A 91 -0.37 12.22 -5.37
C ALA A 91 -0.29 11.60 -3.96
N THR A 92 -0.52 10.29 -3.87
CA THR A 92 -0.44 9.50 -2.63
C THR A 92 0.97 9.60 -2.01
N ILE A 93 2.02 9.45 -2.82
CA ILE A 93 3.41 9.56 -2.34
C ILE A 93 3.70 10.97 -1.81
N ARG A 94 3.28 12.02 -2.52
CA ARG A 94 3.48 13.40 -2.08
C ARG A 94 2.75 13.68 -0.76
N GLN A 95 1.48 13.29 -0.66
CA GLN A 95 0.68 13.45 0.56
C GLN A 95 1.30 12.69 1.74
N GLY A 96 1.75 11.45 1.54
CA GLY A 96 2.42 10.68 2.59
C GLY A 96 3.69 11.36 3.11
N ARG A 97 4.53 11.89 2.21
CA ARG A 97 5.75 12.64 2.60
C ARG A 97 5.42 13.92 3.36
N GLU A 98 4.39 14.64 2.96
CA GLU A 98 3.95 15.85 3.66
C GLU A 98 3.41 15.51 5.07
N ILE A 99 2.61 14.45 5.19
CA ILE A 99 2.10 13.97 6.49
C ILE A 99 3.25 13.54 7.40
N ASP A 100 4.20 12.75 6.92
CA ASP A 100 5.39 12.33 7.68
C ASP A 100 6.22 13.54 8.16
N SER A 101 6.41 14.55 7.31
CA SER A 101 7.08 15.80 7.69
C SER A 101 6.37 16.52 8.84
N LEU A 102 5.03 16.60 8.79
CA LEU A 102 4.21 17.19 9.84
C LEU A 102 4.27 16.36 11.13
N LYS A 103 4.17 15.03 11.05
CA LYS A 103 4.32 14.12 12.20
C LYS A 103 5.68 14.32 12.89
N LYS A 104 6.78 14.38 12.12
CA LYS A 104 8.12 14.69 12.64
C LYS A 104 8.19 16.08 13.29
N LYS A 105 7.44 17.06 12.78
CA LYS A 105 7.33 18.38 13.42
C LYS A 105 6.62 18.30 14.78
N VAL A 106 5.52 17.55 14.88
CA VAL A 106 4.83 17.32 16.17
C VAL A 106 5.77 16.68 17.20
N VAL A 107 6.51 15.64 16.80
CA VAL A 107 7.48 14.97 17.70
C VAL A 107 8.52 15.96 18.23
N ARG A 108 9.10 16.80 17.37
CA ARG A 108 10.07 17.83 17.79
C ARG A 108 9.48 18.88 18.73
N LEU A 109 8.23 19.28 18.50
CA LEU A 109 7.53 20.26 19.36
C LEU A 109 7.06 19.67 20.69
N SER A 110 7.01 18.34 20.79
CA SER A 110 6.61 17.60 21.99
C SER A 110 7.81 17.13 22.82
N ASP A 111 9.01 17.60 22.50
CA ASP A 111 10.21 17.32 23.28
C ASP A 111 10.06 17.89 24.70
N GLY A 112 10.00 17.01 25.71
CA GLY A 112 9.77 17.38 27.11
C GLY A 112 10.88 18.24 27.73
N ARG A 113 11.99 18.47 27.00
CA ARG A 113 13.05 19.41 27.38
C ARG A 113 12.74 20.86 27.01
N LEU A 114 11.72 21.10 26.19
CA LEU A 114 11.31 22.43 25.71
C LEU A 114 9.93 22.81 26.25
N PRO A 115 9.60 24.12 26.37
CA PRO A 115 8.25 24.55 26.68
C PRO A 115 7.25 24.03 25.63
N LEU A 116 6.13 23.47 26.11
CA LEU A 116 5.10 22.92 25.24
C LEU A 116 4.45 24.01 24.39
N LYS A 117 4.52 23.85 23.06
CA LYS A 117 3.85 24.75 22.10
C LYS A 117 2.48 24.22 21.68
N GLU A 118 1.54 24.13 22.64
CA GLU A 118 0.25 23.45 22.43
C GLU A 118 -0.52 23.98 21.20
N SER A 119 -0.63 25.29 21.05
CA SER A 119 -1.35 25.89 19.91
C SER A 119 -0.73 25.52 18.55
N GLU A 120 0.60 25.43 18.47
CA GLU A 120 1.30 25.04 17.24
C GLU A 120 1.08 23.55 16.95
N ILE A 121 1.19 22.70 17.98
CA ILE A 121 0.93 21.26 17.89
C ILE A 121 -0.51 21.01 17.40
N ARG A 122 -1.51 21.67 18.01
CA ARG A 122 -2.92 21.56 17.62
C ARG A 122 -3.13 21.96 16.16
N GLY A 123 -2.49 23.04 15.71
CA GLY A 123 -2.54 23.47 14.32
C GLY A 123 -1.97 22.44 13.34
N ILE A 124 -0.84 21.81 13.69
CA ILE A 124 -0.22 20.77 12.86
C ILE A 124 -1.06 19.49 12.84
N LEU A 125 -1.60 19.06 13.99
CA LEU A 125 -2.47 17.88 14.07
C LEU A 125 -3.73 18.05 13.21
N ASN A 126 -4.36 19.24 13.23
CA ASN A 126 -5.49 19.54 12.35
C ASN A 126 -5.11 19.44 10.87
N GLN A 127 -3.93 19.94 10.48
CA GLN A 127 -3.44 19.83 9.10
C GLN A 127 -3.18 18.37 8.69
N ILE A 128 -2.62 17.55 9.59
CA ILE A 128 -2.44 16.11 9.36
C ILE A 128 -3.80 15.46 9.11
N GLY A 129 -4.78 15.67 10.01
CA GLY A 129 -6.11 15.07 9.88
C GLY A 129 -6.83 15.47 8.58
N MET A 130 -6.73 16.74 8.16
CA MET A 130 -7.29 17.18 6.88
C MET A 130 -6.61 16.51 5.68
N LYS A 131 -5.28 16.36 5.71
CA LYS A 131 -4.53 15.70 4.64
C LYS A 131 -4.86 14.22 4.55
N GLU A 132 -4.91 13.52 5.68
CA GLU A 132 -5.31 12.11 5.76
C GLU A 132 -6.73 11.90 5.25
N ALA A 133 -7.69 12.74 5.66
CA ALA A 133 -9.07 12.66 5.18
C ALA A 133 -9.18 12.85 3.66
N LYS A 134 -8.46 13.84 3.10
CA LYS A 134 -8.42 14.06 1.65
C LYS A 134 -7.80 12.87 0.91
N ALA A 135 -6.69 12.37 1.42
CA ALA A 135 -5.98 11.25 0.85
C ALA A 135 -6.84 9.98 0.83
N ASN A 136 -7.55 9.72 1.94
CA ASN A 136 -8.51 8.63 2.05
C ASN A 136 -9.65 8.75 1.03
N LEU A 137 -10.23 9.94 0.85
CA LEU A 137 -11.27 10.16 -0.16
C LEU A 137 -10.74 9.88 -1.58
N GLU A 138 -9.57 10.42 -1.94
CA GLU A 138 -8.96 10.19 -3.25
C GLU A 138 -8.70 8.69 -3.51
N HIS A 139 -8.29 7.96 -2.48
CA HIS A 139 -8.07 6.52 -2.52
C HIS A 139 -9.38 5.73 -2.76
N ILE A 140 -10.46 6.05 -2.02
CA ILE A 140 -11.80 5.46 -2.22
C ILE A 140 -12.29 5.69 -3.65
N LEU A 141 -12.18 6.93 -4.12
CA LEU A 141 -12.62 7.31 -5.46
C LEU A 141 -11.85 6.53 -6.53
N ALA A 142 -10.56 6.27 -6.32
CA ALA A 142 -9.76 5.45 -7.22
C ALA A 142 -10.24 3.98 -7.25
N HIS A 143 -10.50 3.40 -6.07
CA HIS A 143 -10.99 2.03 -5.93
C HIS A 143 -12.35 1.88 -6.61
N ARG A 144 -13.25 2.83 -6.36
CA ARG A 144 -14.57 2.86 -6.95
C ARG A 144 -14.52 3.01 -8.47
N ALA A 145 -13.66 3.90 -8.98
CA ALA A 145 -13.46 4.08 -10.40
C ALA A 145 -12.98 2.78 -11.08
N CYS A 146 -12.13 1.97 -10.43
CA CYS A 146 -11.75 0.67 -10.96
C CYS A 146 -12.93 -0.32 -10.99
N LEU A 147 -13.74 -0.37 -9.93
CA LEU A 147 -14.92 -1.23 -9.86
C LEU A 147 -15.95 -0.88 -10.95
N ASP A 148 -16.13 0.42 -11.21
CA ASP A 148 -17.09 0.91 -12.20
C ASP A 148 -16.70 0.57 -13.65
N LEU A 149 -15.44 0.18 -13.89
CA LEU A 149 -14.99 -0.33 -15.19
C LEU A 149 -15.43 -1.77 -15.46
N LEU A 150 -15.81 -2.54 -14.42
CA LEU A 150 -16.12 -3.95 -14.56
C LEU A 150 -17.55 -4.20 -15.03
N THR A 151 -17.72 -5.19 -15.90
CA THR A 151 -19.02 -5.77 -16.23
C THR A 151 -19.61 -6.54 -15.05
N PRO A 152 -20.93 -6.83 -15.04
CA PRO A 152 -21.54 -7.62 -13.97
C PRO A 152 -20.88 -8.99 -13.74
N VAL A 153 -20.46 -9.66 -14.82
CA VAL A 153 -19.76 -10.95 -14.74
C VAL A 153 -18.39 -10.79 -14.09
N GLN A 154 -17.63 -9.77 -14.46
CA GLN A 154 -16.32 -9.50 -13.88
C GLN A 154 -16.42 -9.09 -12.40
N ARG A 155 -17.46 -8.34 -12.01
CA ARG A 155 -17.74 -8.02 -10.60
C ARG A 155 -18.01 -9.25 -9.77
N LYS A 156 -18.78 -10.22 -10.29
CA LYS A 156 -18.99 -11.52 -9.61
C LYS A 156 -17.67 -12.26 -9.38
N ARG A 157 -16.80 -12.31 -10.39
CA ARG A 157 -15.45 -12.90 -10.26
C ARG A 157 -14.62 -12.18 -9.22
N LEU A 158 -14.62 -10.85 -9.24
CA LEU A 158 -13.93 -10.02 -8.25
C LEU A 158 -14.37 -10.36 -6.82
N PHE A 159 -15.68 -10.34 -6.55
CA PHE A 159 -16.18 -10.62 -5.21
C PHE A 159 -15.96 -12.08 -4.79
N SER A 160 -15.96 -13.03 -5.73
CA SER A 160 -15.57 -14.40 -5.45
C SER A 160 -14.12 -14.50 -4.97
N ILE A 161 -13.18 -13.82 -5.66
CA ILE A 161 -11.77 -13.79 -5.25
C ILE A 161 -11.64 -13.18 -3.84
N LEU A 162 -12.30 -12.05 -3.58
CA LEU A 162 -12.22 -11.38 -2.29
C LEU A 162 -12.81 -12.22 -1.14
N SER A 163 -13.86 -12.98 -1.39
CA SER A 163 -14.49 -13.88 -0.39
C SER A 163 -13.69 -15.15 -0.13
N SER A 164 -12.70 -15.46 -0.98
CA SER A 164 -11.82 -16.63 -0.81
C SER A 164 -10.69 -16.36 0.19
N HIS A 165 -10.58 -15.11 0.64
CA HIS A 165 -9.49 -14.59 1.48
C HIS A 165 -9.99 -13.93 2.78
N THR A 166 -11.29 -14.07 3.06
CA THR A 166 -11.95 -13.80 4.36
C THR A 166 -12.11 -15.10 5.12
#